data_AF-A0A1E7YKN8-F1
#
_entry.id   AF-A0A1E7YKN8-F1
#
_cell.length_a   1.000
_cell.length_b   1.000
_cell.length_c   1.000
_cell.angle_alpha   90.00
_cell.angle_beta   90.00
_cell.angle_gamma   90.00
#
_symmetry.space_group_name_H-M   'P 1'
#
loop_
_entity.id
_entity.type
_entity.pdbx_description
1 polymer ?
#
loop_
_entity_poly.entity_id
_entity_poly.type
_entity_poly.pdbx_seq_one_letter_code
_entity_poly.pdbx_strand_id
1 'polypeptide(L)'
;MSRIPSNTVDIRLIRCALPAVLVLAASACASGPHPHHHHAESAQAMFRPGKAALDSGDYDRAIRDFQNLQAEYPYGPYAEQAQLDTAYAYYKQGDSKAAVAAADAFIKAHPVNPHVDYAWYLKGLAQYQAIEGAEFDPRPDYQALQTFRYVAKTYPKSAYALSARLHIAKIIDILGERNLRICKFYYVRHAFVAAANRCVRVIRDYQLSPARNMALYYLARSYRRLDLLGLARTTAIILHHNAPTAPETKKLRALWQQTARG
;
A
#
# COMPACT_ATOMS: atom_id res chain seq x y z
N MET A 1 28.23 85.88 57.67
CA MET A 1 27.19 86.51 56.82
C MET A 1 27.42 86.11 55.37
N SER A 2 26.66 85.13 54.85
CA SER A 2 26.46 84.99 53.40
C SER A 2 25.05 84.45 53.17
N ARG A 3 24.29 85.17 52.34
CA ARG A 3 22.88 84.89 52.03
C ARG A 3 22.80 83.83 50.96
N ILE A 4 21.90 82.86 51.14
CA ILE A 4 21.51 81.87 50.13
C ILE A 4 20.64 82.58 49.08
N PRO A 5 20.93 82.51 47.77
CA PRO A 5 20.00 82.97 46.75
C PRO A 5 18.92 81.91 46.46
N SER A 6 17.67 82.35 46.45
CA SER A 6 16.50 81.57 46.03
C SER A 6 16.44 81.49 44.51
N ASN A 7 16.64 80.30 43.94
CA ASN A 7 16.35 80.03 42.54
C ASN A 7 14.83 79.88 42.34
N THR A 8 14.21 80.91 41.77
CA THR A 8 12.86 80.83 41.22
C THR A 8 12.91 80.11 39.89
N VAL A 9 12.41 78.87 39.83
CA VAL A 9 12.26 78.13 38.58
C VAL A 9 11.04 78.68 37.83
N ASP A 10 11.25 79.24 36.65
CA ASP A 10 10.19 79.76 35.77
C ASP A 10 9.29 78.63 35.25
N ILE A 11 8.09 78.50 35.84
CA ILE A 11 7.08 77.47 35.54
C ILE A 11 6.48 77.61 34.12
N ARG A 12 6.85 78.65 33.35
CA ARG A 12 6.36 78.89 31.99
C ARG A 12 7.05 78.05 30.90
N LEU A 13 8.23 77.48 31.16
CA LEU A 13 8.97 76.67 30.18
C LEU A 13 8.53 75.20 30.11
N ILE A 14 7.73 74.73 31.07
CA ILE A 14 7.29 73.32 31.15
C ILE A 14 6.09 73.04 30.20
N ARG A 15 5.50 74.07 29.60
CA ARG A 15 4.24 73.96 28.82
C ARG A 15 4.40 73.65 27.34
N CYS A 16 5.62 73.53 26.81
CA CYS A 16 5.86 73.25 25.38
C CYS A 16 6.60 71.94 25.09
N ALA A 17 7.03 71.18 26.10
CA ALA A 17 7.75 69.91 25.89
C ALA A 17 6.88 68.65 26.03
N LEU A 18 5.54 68.80 26.07
CA LEU A 18 4.62 67.69 26.32
C LEU A 18 4.00 66.97 25.09
N PRO A 19 4.15 67.37 23.81
CA PRO A 19 3.69 66.53 22.70
C PRO A 19 4.80 65.72 22.02
N ALA A 20 6.09 65.94 22.34
CA ALA A 20 7.19 65.31 21.60
C ALA A 20 7.57 63.90 22.09
N VAL A 21 7.14 63.49 23.28
CA VAL A 21 7.44 62.15 23.85
C VAL A 21 6.38 61.10 23.48
N LEU A 22 5.20 61.52 23.01
CA LEU A 22 4.13 60.60 22.62
C LEU A 22 4.22 60.08 21.17
N VAL A 23 5.18 60.57 20.38
CA VAL A 23 5.38 60.12 18.98
C VAL A 23 6.41 58.98 18.88
N LEU A 24 7.20 58.73 19.92
CA LEU A 24 8.18 57.62 19.94
C LEU A 24 7.65 56.27 20.44
N ALA A 25 6.38 56.20 20.88
CA ALA A 25 5.77 54.95 21.35
C ALA A 25 4.95 54.20 20.28
N ALA A 26 4.85 54.73 19.05
CA ALA A 26 4.04 54.13 17.98
C ALA A 26 4.84 53.31 16.94
N SER A 27 6.16 53.14 17.13
CA SER A 27 7.03 52.46 16.15
C SER A 27 7.56 51.10 16.62
N ALA A 28 6.77 50.35 17.39
CA ALA A 28 7.14 49.00 17.85
C ALA A 28 6.18 47.88 17.43
N CYS A 29 5.20 48.16 16.56
CA CYS A 29 4.38 47.14 15.92
C CYS A 29 4.72 47.02 14.43
N ALA A 30 5.99 46.77 14.11
CA ALA A 30 6.35 46.14 12.86
C ALA A 30 6.26 44.63 13.08
N SER A 31 5.08 44.06 12.83
CA SER A 31 4.90 42.61 12.69
C SER A 31 5.77 42.14 11.53
N GLY A 32 7.02 41.76 11.81
CA GLY A 32 7.90 41.15 10.82
C GLY A 32 7.29 39.85 10.30
N PRO A 33 7.56 39.47 9.04
CA PRO A 33 7.02 38.24 8.47
C PRO A 33 7.42 37.06 9.37
N HIS A 34 6.43 36.33 9.86
CA HIS A 34 6.66 35.16 10.69
C HIS A 34 7.62 34.20 9.96
N PRO A 35 8.69 33.69 10.62
CA PRO A 35 9.74 32.89 9.97
C PRO A 35 9.24 31.60 9.28
N HIS A 36 7.98 31.20 9.52
CA HIS A 36 7.35 30.05 8.88
C HIS A 36 7.05 30.24 7.38
N HIS A 37 6.82 31.47 6.90
CA HIS A 37 6.51 31.69 5.48
C HIS A 37 7.72 31.45 4.57
N HIS A 38 8.90 31.93 4.96
CA HIS A 38 10.13 31.73 4.19
C HIS A 38 10.51 30.25 4.08
N HIS A 39 10.35 29.47 5.14
CA HIS A 39 10.65 28.02 5.09
C HIS A 39 9.71 27.23 4.18
N ALA A 40 8.41 27.55 4.16
CA ALA A 40 7.46 26.86 3.28
C ALA A 40 7.72 27.18 1.79
N GLU A 41 8.03 28.44 1.47
CA GLU A 41 8.40 28.86 0.11
C GLU A 41 9.70 28.21 -0.35
N SER A 42 10.72 28.15 0.52
CA SER A 42 11.98 27.46 0.23
C SER A 42 11.78 25.95 0.02
N ALA A 43 11.01 25.28 0.88
CA ALA A 43 10.67 23.88 0.72
C ALA A 43 9.90 23.62 -0.60
N GLN A 44 8.95 24.49 -0.95
CA GLN A 44 8.25 24.40 -2.22
C GLN A 44 9.21 24.57 -3.41
N ALA A 45 10.15 25.52 -3.33
CA ALA A 45 11.14 25.75 -4.38
C ALA A 45 12.03 24.53 -4.62
N MET A 46 12.39 23.80 -3.56
CA MET A 46 13.14 22.54 -3.65
C MET A 46 12.27 21.36 -4.11
N PHE A 47 10.98 21.34 -3.80
CA PHE A 47 10.07 20.28 -4.19
C PHE A 47 9.82 20.25 -5.71
N ARG A 48 9.71 21.44 -6.33
CA ARG A 48 9.33 21.60 -7.73
C ARG A 48 10.26 20.87 -8.72
N PRO A 49 11.60 20.97 -8.63
CA PRO A 49 12.51 20.22 -9.50
C PRO A 49 12.34 18.70 -9.40
N GLY A 50 12.24 18.17 -8.17
CA GLY A 50 12.04 16.74 -7.95
C GLY A 50 10.71 16.27 -8.53
N LYS A 51 9.64 17.05 -8.36
CA LYS A 51 8.33 16.77 -8.97
C LYS A 51 8.38 16.79 -10.50
N ALA A 52 9.05 17.78 -11.09
CA ALA A 52 9.22 17.85 -12.54
C ALA A 52 10.01 16.64 -13.08
N ALA A 53 11.07 16.22 -12.38
CA ALA A 53 11.84 15.03 -12.73
C ALA A 53 11.00 13.75 -12.62
N LEU A 54 10.19 13.64 -11.56
CA LEU A 54 9.28 12.51 -11.37
C LEU A 54 8.28 12.41 -12.53
N ASP A 55 7.67 13.54 -12.89
CA ASP A 55 6.66 13.61 -13.95
C ASP A 55 7.26 13.37 -15.34
N SER A 56 8.54 13.69 -15.56
CA SER A 56 9.27 13.34 -16.79
C SER A 56 9.82 11.91 -16.80
N GLY A 57 9.67 11.15 -15.70
CA GLY A 57 10.18 9.79 -15.56
C GLY A 57 11.67 9.68 -15.23
N ASP A 58 12.33 10.79 -14.89
CA ASP A 58 13.70 10.79 -14.35
C ASP A 58 13.65 10.50 -12.85
N TYR A 59 13.38 9.23 -12.53
CA TYR A 59 13.17 8.79 -11.15
C TYR A 59 14.43 8.92 -10.30
N ASP A 60 15.62 8.72 -10.86
CA ASP A 60 16.89 8.86 -10.15
C ASP A 60 17.10 10.29 -9.67
N ARG A 61 16.84 11.27 -10.55
CA ARG A 61 16.91 12.68 -10.18
C ARG A 61 15.81 13.03 -9.18
N ALA A 62 14.58 12.57 -9.41
CA ALA A 62 13.47 12.82 -8.49
C ALA A 62 13.80 12.37 -7.07
N ILE A 63 14.32 11.16 -6.90
CA ILE A 63 14.73 10.60 -5.60
C ILE A 63 15.78 11.50 -4.94
N ARG A 64 16.84 11.90 -5.67
CA ARG A 64 17.88 12.77 -5.13
C ARG A 64 17.32 14.13 -4.69
N ASP A 65 16.50 14.75 -5.54
CA ASP A 65 15.92 16.07 -5.26
C ASP A 65 14.98 16.00 -4.03
N PHE A 66 14.16 14.94 -3.92
CA PHE A 66 13.29 14.72 -2.76
C PHE A 66 14.05 14.39 -1.48
N GLN A 67 15.15 13.63 -1.55
CA GLN A 67 16.00 13.33 -0.39
C GLN A 67 16.71 14.58 0.11
N ASN A 68 17.21 15.43 -0.80
CA ASN A 68 17.81 16.72 -0.44
C ASN A 68 16.78 17.63 0.25
N LEU A 69 15.55 17.69 -0.28
CA LEU A 69 14.47 18.44 0.37
C LEU A 69 14.19 17.91 1.78
N GLN A 70 14.13 16.59 1.98
CA GLN A 70 13.87 16.00 3.30
C GLN A 70 15.02 16.24 4.29
N ALA A 71 16.26 16.34 3.80
CA ALA A 71 17.42 16.62 4.63
C ALA A 71 17.44 18.07 5.14
N GLU A 72 17.04 19.03 4.30
CA GLU A 72 17.04 20.45 4.63
C GLU A 72 15.74 20.90 5.33
N TYR A 73 14.61 20.36 4.88
CA TYR A 73 13.26 20.66 5.37
C TYR A 73 12.54 19.35 5.75
N PRO A 74 12.83 18.76 6.92
CA PRO A 74 12.32 17.44 7.32
C PRO A 74 10.83 17.39 7.68
N TYR A 75 10.15 18.54 7.77
CA TYR A 75 8.76 18.64 8.21
C TYR A 75 7.93 19.49 7.24
N GLY A 76 6.62 19.31 7.31
CA GLY A 76 5.65 20.08 6.53
C GLY A 76 5.18 19.35 5.27
N PRO A 77 4.15 19.90 4.59
CA PRO A 77 3.41 19.18 3.55
C PRO A 77 4.28 18.77 2.35
N TYR A 78 5.27 19.59 1.98
CA TYR A 78 6.20 19.25 0.89
C TYR A 78 7.16 18.12 1.26
N ALA A 79 7.59 18.03 2.52
CA ALA A 79 8.43 16.95 3.00
C ALA A 79 7.66 15.62 3.04
N GLU A 80 6.42 15.67 3.54
CA GLU A 80 5.51 14.52 3.54
C GLU A 80 5.23 14.02 2.12
N GLN A 81 4.90 14.93 1.20
CA GLN A 81 4.67 14.56 -0.20
C GLN A 81 5.95 14.03 -0.87
N ALA A 82 7.12 14.62 -0.58
CA ALA A 82 8.39 14.14 -1.12
C ALA A 82 8.75 12.74 -0.65
N GLN A 83 8.45 12.38 0.61
CA GLN A 83 8.62 11.01 1.11
C GLN A 83 7.76 10.02 0.33
N LEU A 84 6.50 10.37 0.09
CA LEU A 84 5.55 9.54 -0.65
C LEU A 84 5.94 9.41 -2.14
N ASP A 85 6.37 10.51 -2.76
CA ASP A 85 6.84 10.54 -4.14
C ASP A 85 8.17 9.79 -4.31
N THR A 86 9.03 9.77 -3.28
CA THR A 86 10.26 8.95 -3.24
C THR A 86 9.90 7.46 -3.30
N ALA A 87 8.93 7.01 -2.50
CA ALA A 87 8.46 5.62 -2.56
C ALA A 87 7.90 5.28 -3.94
N TYR A 88 7.17 6.22 -4.56
CA TYR A 88 6.61 6.02 -5.89
C TYR A 88 7.69 5.94 -6.96
N ALA A 89 8.71 6.80 -6.91
CA ALA A 89 9.86 6.76 -7.81
C ALA A 89 10.58 5.41 -7.76
N TYR A 90 10.88 4.89 -6.55
CA TYR A 90 11.47 3.55 -6.40
C TYR A 90 10.61 2.45 -7.02
N TYR A 91 9.29 2.49 -6.80
CA TYR A 91 8.35 1.54 -7.41
C TYR A 91 8.41 1.60 -8.94
N LYS A 92 8.50 2.80 -9.50
CA LYS A 92 8.58 3.01 -10.95
C LYS A 92 9.91 2.57 -11.56
N GLN A 93 11.01 2.61 -10.80
CA GLN A 93 12.29 2.02 -11.18
C GLN A 93 12.30 0.49 -11.09
N GLY A 94 11.30 -0.11 -10.45
CA GLY A 94 11.25 -1.54 -10.17
C GLY A 94 12.10 -1.96 -8.97
N ASP A 95 12.63 -1.00 -8.19
CA ASP A 95 13.26 -1.31 -6.90
C ASP A 95 12.19 -1.51 -5.83
N SER A 96 11.58 -2.70 -5.86
CA SER A 96 10.51 -3.06 -4.94
C SER A 96 10.95 -3.00 -3.47
N LYS A 97 12.23 -3.26 -3.16
CA LYS A 97 12.73 -3.25 -1.77
C LYS A 97 12.81 -1.82 -1.24
N ALA A 98 13.41 -0.91 -2.02
CA ALA A 98 13.49 0.50 -1.66
C ALA A 98 12.10 1.14 -1.58
N ALA A 99 11.19 0.80 -2.51
CA ALA A 99 9.82 1.28 -2.52
C ALA A 99 9.04 0.86 -1.26
N VAL A 100 9.15 -0.41 -0.86
CA VAL A 100 8.51 -0.90 0.38
C VAL A 100 9.08 -0.21 1.61
N ALA A 101 10.40 -0.06 1.69
CA ALA A 101 11.05 0.61 2.81
C ALA A 101 10.62 2.09 2.94
N ALA A 102 10.58 2.81 1.82
CA ALA A 102 10.13 4.21 1.79
C ALA A 102 8.64 4.35 2.14
N ALA A 103 7.77 3.47 1.64
CA ALA A 103 6.36 3.45 2.00
C ALA A 103 6.14 3.14 3.49
N ASP A 104 6.88 2.18 4.06
CA ASP A 104 6.82 1.86 5.48
C ASP A 104 7.29 3.01 6.36
N ALA A 105 8.33 3.74 5.94
CA ALA A 105 8.79 4.94 6.62
C ALA A 105 7.69 6.02 6.67
N PHE A 106 7.05 6.30 5.53
CA PHE A 106 5.95 7.26 5.45
C PHE A 106 4.76 6.85 6.34
N ILE A 107 4.33 5.59 6.27
CA ILE A 107 3.20 5.06 7.07
C ILE A 107 3.49 5.21 8.57
N LYS A 108 4.73 4.94 8.99
CA LYS A 108 5.15 5.03 10.39
C LYS A 108 5.25 6.48 10.86
N ALA A 109 5.79 7.37 10.03
CA ALA A 109 5.99 8.77 10.38
C ALA A 109 4.69 9.58 10.34
N HIS A 110 3.77 9.25 9.43
CA HIS A 110 2.57 10.03 9.14
C HIS A 110 1.27 9.19 9.15
N PRO A 111 0.93 8.50 10.26
CA PRO A 111 -0.18 7.55 10.30
C PRO A 111 -1.57 8.19 10.12
N VAL A 112 -1.70 9.49 10.36
CA VAL A 112 -2.96 10.26 10.22
C VAL A 112 -3.01 11.10 8.94
N ASN A 113 -1.99 11.02 8.08
CA ASN A 113 -1.96 11.78 6.84
C ASN A 113 -3.06 11.29 5.88
N PRO A 114 -3.75 12.20 5.16
CA PRO A 114 -4.84 11.84 4.24
C PRO A 114 -4.47 10.83 3.13
N HIS A 115 -3.18 10.73 2.80
CA HIS A 115 -2.64 9.85 1.76
C HIS A 115 -1.99 8.56 2.30
N VAL A 116 -2.19 8.25 3.58
CA VAL A 116 -1.68 6.99 4.17
C VAL A 116 -2.27 5.75 3.48
N ASP A 117 -3.49 5.85 2.95
CA ASP A 117 -4.15 4.81 2.15
C ASP A 117 -3.40 4.54 0.83
N TYR A 118 -2.93 5.59 0.17
CA TYR A 118 -2.07 5.49 -1.01
C TYR A 118 -0.73 4.86 -0.67
N ALA A 119 -0.10 5.24 0.44
CA ALA A 119 1.18 4.65 0.85
C ALA A 119 1.07 3.14 1.09
N TRP A 120 -0.01 2.68 1.76
CA TRP A 120 -0.30 1.26 1.91
C TRP A 120 -0.55 0.56 0.58
N TYR A 121 -1.27 1.21 -0.34
CA TYR A 121 -1.51 0.66 -1.68
C TYR A 121 -0.22 0.55 -2.50
N LEU A 122 0.63 1.58 -2.46
CA LEU A 122 1.93 1.61 -3.13
C LEU A 122 2.88 0.54 -2.60
N LYS A 123 2.92 0.33 -1.28
CA LYS A 123 3.61 -0.81 -0.67
C LYS A 123 3.12 -2.14 -1.25
N GLY A 124 1.81 -2.30 -1.40
CA GLY A 124 1.21 -3.49 -2.02
C GLY A 124 1.65 -3.67 -3.48
N LEU A 125 1.68 -2.59 -4.26
CA LEU A 125 2.14 -2.62 -5.66
C LEU A 125 3.62 -3.02 -5.78
N ALA A 126 4.47 -2.45 -4.93
CA ALA A 126 5.88 -2.81 -4.89
C ALA A 126 6.09 -4.29 -4.51
N GLN A 127 5.36 -4.79 -3.50
CA GLN A 127 5.40 -6.22 -3.15
C GLN A 127 4.86 -7.11 -4.29
N TYR A 128 3.86 -6.64 -5.03
CA TYR A 128 3.28 -7.37 -6.15
C TYR A 128 4.26 -7.52 -7.33
N GLN A 129 5.12 -6.53 -7.59
CA GLN A 129 6.17 -6.63 -8.61
C GLN A 129 7.16 -7.78 -8.37
N ALA A 130 7.33 -8.20 -7.11
CA ALA A 130 8.19 -9.31 -6.75
C ALA A 130 7.54 -10.69 -6.94
N ILE A 131 6.28 -10.77 -7.42
CA ILE A 131 5.61 -12.04 -7.69
C ILE A 131 6.03 -12.55 -9.07
N GLU A 132 6.70 -13.69 -9.08
CA GLU A 132 7.20 -14.34 -10.32
C GLU A 132 6.20 -15.36 -10.90
N GLY A 133 5.13 -15.67 -10.16
CA GLY A 133 4.07 -16.59 -10.56
C GLY A 133 4.09 -17.92 -9.82
N ALA A 134 3.22 -18.83 -10.23
CA ALA A 134 2.85 -19.97 -9.37
C ALA A 134 3.90 -21.09 -9.27
N GLU A 135 4.98 -21.04 -10.04
CA GLU A 135 6.08 -22.00 -9.97
C GLU A 135 7.18 -21.60 -8.96
N PHE A 136 7.25 -20.32 -8.56
CA PHE A 136 8.38 -19.77 -7.80
C PHE A 136 8.21 -19.90 -6.28
N ASP A 137 8.81 -19.06 -5.45
CA ASP A 137 8.50 -19.02 -4.01
C ASP A 137 7.21 -18.24 -3.75
N PRO A 138 6.23 -18.73 -2.96
CA PRO A 138 4.98 -18.01 -2.69
C PRO A 138 5.09 -16.92 -1.60
N ARG A 139 6.25 -16.73 -0.96
CA ARG A 139 6.43 -15.72 0.09
C ARG A 139 6.04 -14.30 -0.37
N PRO A 140 6.47 -13.82 -1.56
CA PRO A 140 6.05 -12.50 -2.06
C PRO A 140 4.53 -12.40 -2.26
N ASP A 141 3.90 -13.46 -2.77
CA ASP A 141 2.45 -13.53 -2.97
C ASP A 141 1.69 -13.28 -1.66
N TYR A 142 2.08 -13.96 -0.58
CA TYR A 142 1.43 -13.79 0.71
C TYR A 142 1.63 -12.40 1.32
N GLN A 143 2.81 -11.82 1.15
CA GLN A 143 3.10 -10.46 1.62
C GLN A 143 2.21 -9.43 0.90
N ALA A 144 2.20 -9.45 -0.43
CA ALA A 144 1.36 -8.56 -1.23
C ALA A 144 -0.13 -8.77 -0.91
N LEU A 145 -0.58 -10.03 -0.80
CA LEU A 145 -1.97 -10.37 -0.48
C LEU A 145 -2.40 -9.80 0.87
N GLN A 146 -1.55 -9.90 1.89
CA GLN A 146 -1.83 -9.35 3.21
C GLN A 146 -1.95 -7.82 3.16
N THR A 147 -1.04 -7.15 2.45
CA THR A 147 -1.04 -5.69 2.31
C THR A 147 -2.29 -5.20 1.56
N PHE A 148 -2.65 -5.80 0.43
CA PHE A 148 -3.86 -5.38 -0.28
C PHE A 148 -5.14 -5.69 0.51
N ARG A 149 -5.18 -6.80 1.26
CA ARG A 149 -6.29 -7.09 2.18
C ARG A 149 -6.42 -6.02 3.25
N TYR A 150 -5.30 -5.55 3.79
CA TYR A 150 -5.29 -4.44 4.74
C TYR A 150 -5.87 -3.18 4.09
N VAL A 151 -5.43 -2.80 2.89
CA VAL A 151 -6.00 -1.63 2.16
C VAL A 151 -7.50 -1.76 1.97
N ALA A 152 -7.96 -2.89 1.41
CA ALA A 152 -9.35 -3.11 1.08
C ALA A 152 -10.28 -3.18 2.32
N LYS A 153 -9.73 -3.61 3.47
CA LYS A 153 -10.45 -3.72 4.74
C LYS A 153 -10.45 -2.42 5.54
N THR A 154 -9.28 -1.80 5.68
CA THR A 154 -9.06 -0.62 6.53
C THR A 154 -9.51 0.66 5.84
N TYR A 155 -9.32 0.76 4.52
CA TYR A 155 -9.68 1.94 3.72
C TYR A 155 -10.72 1.61 2.64
N PRO A 156 -11.92 1.12 2.99
CA PRO A 156 -12.90 0.63 2.02
C PRO A 156 -13.48 1.73 1.11
N LYS A 157 -13.37 3.00 1.51
CA LYS A 157 -13.82 4.19 0.76
C LYS A 157 -12.69 4.86 -0.04
N SER A 158 -11.45 4.40 0.10
CA SER A 158 -10.31 4.92 -0.66
C SER A 158 -10.50 4.69 -2.16
N ALA A 159 -9.98 5.61 -2.98
CA ALA A 159 -9.90 5.43 -4.43
C ALA A 159 -9.15 4.14 -4.83
N TYR A 160 -8.25 3.65 -3.96
CA TYR A 160 -7.44 2.46 -4.22
C TYR A 160 -8.10 1.15 -3.76
N ALA A 161 -9.23 1.20 -3.06
CA ALA A 161 -9.87 0.01 -2.49
C ALA A 161 -10.29 -1.02 -3.55
N LEU A 162 -10.86 -0.55 -4.66
CA LEU A 162 -11.24 -1.42 -5.78
C LEU A 162 -9.99 -2.06 -6.41
N SER A 163 -8.98 -1.25 -6.71
CA SER A 163 -7.73 -1.73 -7.30
C SER A 163 -7.04 -2.75 -6.39
N ALA A 164 -7.04 -2.55 -5.08
CA ALA A 164 -6.53 -3.54 -4.11
C ALA A 164 -7.30 -4.87 -4.19
N ARG A 165 -8.64 -4.84 -4.29
CA ARG A 165 -9.46 -6.06 -4.46
C ARG A 165 -9.15 -6.80 -5.76
N LEU A 166 -8.87 -6.09 -6.85
CA LEU A 166 -8.45 -6.70 -8.11
C LEU A 166 -7.09 -7.40 -7.98
N HIS A 167 -6.13 -6.79 -7.28
CA HIS A 167 -4.85 -7.44 -6.99
C HIS A 167 -5.02 -8.66 -6.08
N ILE A 168 -5.88 -8.59 -5.05
CA ILE A 168 -6.24 -9.75 -4.23
C ILE A 168 -6.72 -10.90 -5.12
N ALA A 169 -7.65 -10.63 -6.05
CA ALA A 169 -8.18 -11.67 -6.94
C ALA A 169 -7.08 -12.31 -7.80
N LYS A 170 -6.18 -11.50 -8.38
CA LYS A 170 -5.02 -11.99 -9.16
C LYS A 170 -4.09 -12.88 -8.33
N ILE A 171 -3.73 -12.45 -7.11
CA ILE A 171 -2.83 -13.22 -6.25
C ILE A 171 -3.50 -14.52 -5.78
N ILE A 172 -4.79 -14.48 -5.47
CA ILE A 172 -5.56 -15.69 -5.12
C ILE A 172 -5.56 -16.69 -6.29
N ASP A 173 -5.63 -16.19 -7.52
CA ASP A 173 -5.54 -17.05 -8.69
C ASP A 173 -4.18 -17.75 -8.79
N ILE A 174 -3.09 -16.98 -8.68
CA ILE A 174 -1.72 -17.51 -8.68
C ILE A 174 -1.55 -18.58 -7.58
N LEU A 175 -1.95 -18.29 -6.34
CA LEU A 175 -1.84 -19.25 -5.24
C LEU A 175 -2.71 -20.51 -5.44
N GLY A 176 -3.89 -20.33 -6.04
CA GLY A 176 -4.78 -21.42 -6.45
C GLY A 176 -4.15 -22.32 -7.50
N GLU A 177 -3.59 -21.75 -8.56
CA GLU A 177 -2.90 -22.46 -9.62
C GLU A 177 -1.69 -23.25 -9.11
N ARG A 178 -0.88 -22.65 -8.24
CA ARG A 178 0.26 -23.31 -7.60
C ARG A 178 -0.20 -24.58 -6.90
N ASN A 179 -1.19 -24.48 -6.02
CA ASN A 179 -1.65 -25.65 -5.27
C ASN A 179 -2.32 -26.69 -6.18
N LEU A 180 -2.98 -26.27 -7.24
CA LEU A 180 -3.50 -27.18 -8.26
C LEU A 180 -2.37 -27.90 -9.01
N ARG A 181 -1.28 -27.22 -9.39
CA ARG A 181 -0.10 -27.84 -10.01
C ARG A 181 0.49 -28.91 -9.11
N ILE A 182 0.67 -28.61 -7.82
CA ILE A 182 1.17 -29.58 -6.84
C ILE A 182 0.16 -30.74 -6.65
N CYS A 183 -1.16 -30.47 -6.65
CA CYS A 183 -2.19 -31.51 -6.60
C CYS A 183 -2.05 -32.47 -7.81
N LYS A 184 -1.93 -31.93 -9.03
CA LYS A 184 -1.72 -32.72 -10.26
C LYS A 184 -0.44 -33.54 -10.18
N PHE A 185 0.66 -32.93 -9.71
CA PHE A 185 1.96 -33.59 -9.55
C PHE A 185 1.90 -34.82 -8.63
N TYR A 186 1.23 -34.72 -7.48
CA TYR A 186 1.05 -35.86 -6.58
C TYR A 186 0.08 -36.89 -7.12
N TYR A 187 -0.99 -36.45 -7.81
CA TYR A 187 -1.98 -37.36 -8.37
C TYR A 187 -1.36 -38.32 -9.41
N VAL A 188 -0.52 -37.81 -10.32
CA VAL A 188 0.15 -38.65 -11.34
C VAL A 188 1.16 -39.64 -10.74
N ARG A 189 1.61 -39.40 -9.50
CA ARG A 189 2.52 -40.28 -8.74
C ARG A 189 1.79 -41.22 -7.80
N HIS A 190 0.47 -41.32 -7.92
CA HIS A 190 -0.38 -42.14 -7.05
C HIS A 190 -0.34 -41.76 -5.56
N ALA A 191 0.18 -40.58 -5.20
CA ALA A 191 0.16 -40.05 -3.85
C ALA A 191 -1.18 -39.36 -3.56
N PHE A 192 -2.27 -40.14 -3.54
CA PHE A 192 -3.65 -39.60 -3.56
C PHE A 192 -4.03 -38.80 -2.30
N VAL A 193 -3.51 -39.15 -1.12
CA VAL A 193 -3.72 -38.36 0.10
C VAL A 193 -3.10 -36.97 -0.04
N ALA A 194 -1.86 -36.90 -0.52
CA ALA A 194 -1.16 -35.63 -0.74
C ALA A 194 -1.85 -34.79 -1.83
N ALA A 195 -2.31 -35.42 -2.90
CA ALA A 195 -3.11 -34.76 -3.94
C ALA A 195 -4.40 -34.18 -3.36
N ALA A 196 -5.18 -35.00 -2.63
CA ALA A 196 -6.42 -34.55 -1.98
C ALA A 196 -6.17 -33.34 -1.06
N ASN A 197 -5.15 -33.40 -0.20
CA ASN A 197 -4.80 -32.30 0.70
C ASN A 197 -4.50 -30.98 -0.05
N ARG A 198 -3.78 -31.05 -1.17
CA ARG A 198 -3.49 -29.87 -2.00
C ARG A 198 -4.74 -29.32 -2.68
N CYS A 199 -5.58 -30.19 -3.20
CA CYS A 199 -6.84 -29.79 -3.81
C CYS A 199 -7.83 -29.20 -2.79
N VAL A 200 -7.92 -29.74 -1.57
CA VAL A 200 -8.67 -29.14 -0.46
C VAL A 200 -8.19 -27.73 -0.16
N ARG A 201 -6.87 -27.49 -0.18
CA ARG A 201 -6.31 -26.14 0.02
C ARG A 201 -6.83 -25.14 -1.01
N VAL A 202 -6.89 -25.53 -2.28
CA VAL A 202 -7.47 -24.68 -3.35
C VAL A 202 -8.92 -24.34 -3.05
N ILE A 203 -9.71 -25.35 -2.68
CA ILE A 203 -11.15 -25.18 -2.44
C ILE A 203 -11.42 -24.34 -1.20
N ARG A 204 -10.60 -24.49 -0.14
CA ARG A 204 -10.79 -23.78 1.13
C ARG A 204 -10.27 -22.34 1.06
N ASP A 205 -9.02 -22.17 0.60
CA ASP A 205 -8.27 -20.92 0.78
C ASP A 205 -8.33 -20.01 -0.47
N TYR A 206 -8.59 -20.59 -1.65
CA TYR A 206 -8.54 -19.89 -2.96
C TYR A 206 -9.85 -20.03 -3.74
N GLN A 207 -10.99 -19.87 -3.05
CA GLN A 207 -12.34 -20.08 -3.58
C GLN A 207 -12.68 -19.27 -4.84
N LEU A 208 -12.06 -18.10 -5.02
CA LEU A 208 -12.28 -17.22 -6.15
C LEU A 208 -11.38 -17.55 -7.36
N SER A 209 -10.41 -18.45 -7.21
CA SER A 209 -9.57 -18.88 -8.33
C SER A 209 -10.34 -19.84 -9.26
N PRO A 210 -10.24 -19.65 -10.60
CA PRO A 210 -10.64 -20.64 -11.59
C PRO A 210 -10.10 -22.05 -11.33
N ALA A 211 -8.94 -22.19 -10.66
CA ALA A 211 -8.34 -23.47 -10.31
C ALA A 211 -9.25 -24.35 -9.43
N ARG A 212 -10.24 -23.77 -8.74
CA ARG A 212 -11.19 -24.48 -7.87
C ARG A 212 -11.91 -25.64 -8.57
N ASN A 213 -12.37 -25.46 -9.80
CA ASN A 213 -13.15 -26.49 -10.51
C ASN A 213 -12.28 -27.72 -10.82
N MET A 214 -11.05 -27.47 -11.30
CA MET A 214 -10.06 -28.53 -11.51
C MET A 214 -9.63 -29.18 -10.19
N ALA A 215 -9.53 -28.42 -9.10
CA ALA A 215 -9.22 -28.98 -7.79
C ALA A 215 -10.32 -29.93 -7.30
N LEU A 216 -11.60 -29.56 -7.44
CA LEU A 216 -12.73 -30.45 -7.13
C LEU A 216 -12.70 -31.74 -7.97
N TYR A 217 -12.37 -31.62 -9.26
CA TYR A 217 -12.21 -32.78 -10.14
C TYR A 217 -11.12 -33.75 -9.68
N TYR A 218 -9.92 -33.24 -9.37
CA TYR A 218 -8.83 -34.06 -8.87
C TYR A 218 -9.09 -34.58 -7.45
N LEU A 219 -9.81 -33.83 -6.62
CA LEU A 219 -10.21 -34.27 -5.29
C LEU A 219 -11.17 -35.46 -5.36
N ALA A 220 -12.23 -35.38 -6.16
CA ALA A 220 -13.16 -36.48 -6.37
C ALA A 220 -12.46 -37.74 -6.89
N ARG A 221 -11.52 -37.57 -7.84
CA ARG A 221 -10.70 -38.69 -8.35
C ARG A 221 -9.77 -39.27 -7.30
N SER A 222 -9.15 -38.43 -6.48
CA SER A 222 -8.26 -38.86 -5.39
C SER A 222 -9.05 -39.66 -4.35
N TYR A 223 -10.21 -39.17 -3.91
CA TYR A 223 -11.08 -39.91 -2.99
C TYR A 223 -11.52 -41.25 -3.55
N ARG A 224 -11.87 -41.33 -4.84
CA ARG A 224 -12.19 -42.61 -5.47
C ARG A 224 -11.01 -43.59 -5.44
N ARG A 225 -9.79 -43.11 -5.66
CA ARG A 225 -8.57 -43.94 -5.61
C ARG A 225 -8.21 -44.41 -4.20
N LEU A 226 -8.75 -43.74 -3.18
CA LEU A 226 -8.62 -44.08 -1.76
C LEU A 226 -9.82 -44.89 -1.24
N ASP A 227 -10.72 -45.32 -2.12
CA ASP A 227 -11.98 -46.01 -1.78
C ASP A 227 -12.95 -45.21 -0.88
N LEU A 228 -12.79 -43.88 -0.85
CA LEU A 228 -13.65 -42.96 -0.11
C LEU A 228 -14.83 -42.53 -0.99
N LEU A 229 -15.65 -43.50 -1.42
CA LEU A 229 -16.69 -43.29 -2.45
C LEU A 229 -17.74 -42.25 -2.07
N GLY A 230 -18.11 -42.16 -0.78
CA GLY A 230 -19.04 -41.13 -0.28
C GLY A 230 -18.50 -39.72 -0.54
N LEU A 231 -17.25 -39.46 -0.13
CA LEU A 231 -16.60 -38.16 -0.35
C LEU A 231 -16.40 -37.87 -1.84
N ALA A 232 -16.07 -38.89 -2.64
CA ALA A 232 -15.93 -38.74 -4.08
C ALA A 232 -17.26 -38.28 -4.74
N ARG A 233 -18.37 -38.93 -4.38
CA ARG A 233 -19.73 -38.58 -4.87
C ARG A 233 -20.10 -37.15 -4.46
N THR A 234 -19.98 -36.81 -3.17
CA THR A 234 -20.30 -35.48 -2.65
C THR A 234 -19.49 -34.39 -3.35
N THR A 235 -18.17 -34.62 -3.52
CA THR A 235 -17.28 -33.63 -4.18
C THR A 235 -17.71 -33.34 -5.62
N ALA A 236 -18.16 -34.35 -6.36
CA ALA A 236 -18.63 -34.12 -7.72
C ALA A 236 -20.01 -33.48 -7.80
N ILE A 237 -20.90 -33.76 -6.85
CA ILE A 237 -22.18 -33.06 -6.75
C ILE A 237 -21.91 -31.57 -6.57
N ILE A 238 -20.96 -31.20 -5.70
CA ILE A 238 -20.52 -29.81 -5.51
C ILE A 238 -19.99 -29.22 -6.82
N LEU A 239 -19.12 -29.95 -7.54
CA LEU A 239 -18.60 -29.50 -8.83
C LEU A 239 -19.72 -29.31 -9.87
N HIS A 240 -20.66 -30.25 -9.95
CA HIS A 240 -21.77 -30.20 -10.90
C HIS A 240 -22.72 -29.04 -10.61
N HIS A 241 -23.03 -28.80 -9.33
CA HIS A 241 -23.89 -27.70 -8.91
C HIS A 241 -23.25 -26.34 -9.18
N ASN A 242 -21.97 -26.17 -8.83
CA ASN A 242 -21.29 -24.88 -8.94
C ASN A 242 -20.77 -24.57 -10.35
N ALA A 243 -20.55 -25.60 -11.19
CA ALA A 243 -19.94 -25.45 -12.51
C ALA A 243 -20.49 -26.49 -13.52
N PRO A 244 -21.79 -26.49 -13.82
CA PRO A 244 -22.45 -27.54 -14.61
C PRO A 244 -21.90 -27.69 -16.04
N THR A 245 -21.46 -26.59 -16.64
CA THR A 245 -20.97 -26.53 -18.03
C THR A 245 -19.45 -26.69 -18.15
N ALA A 246 -18.73 -26.69 -17.03
CA ALA A 246 -17.27 -26.72 -17.02
C ALA A 246 -16.72 -28.04 -17.60
N PRO A 247 -15.56 -28.01 -18.30
CA PRO A 247 -14.94 -29.20 -18.87
C PRO A 247 -14.71 -30.32 -17.85
N GLU A 248 -14.37 -29.97 -16.62
CA GLU A 248 -14.12 -30.87 -15.49
C GLU A 248 -15.37 -31.69 -15.13
N THR A 249 -16.53 -31.04 -15.11
CA THR A 249 -17.83 -31.66 -14.84
C THR A 249 -18.18 -32.67 -15.92
N LYS A 250 -17.88 -32.38 -17.20
CA LYS A 250 -18.07 -33.32 -18.31
C LYS A 250 -17.15 -34.54 -18.16
N LYS A 251 -15.86 -34.32 -17.87
CA LYS A 251 -14.87 -35.39 -17.66
C LYS A 251 -15.26 -36.33 -16.51
N LEU A 252 -15.75 -35.77 -15.40
CA LEU A 252 -16.10 -36.56 -14.22
C LEU A 252 -17.35 -37.42 -14.44
N ARG A 253 -18.37 -36.89 -15.14
CA ARG A 253 -19.55 -37.66 -15.55
C ARG A 253 -19.20 -38.86 -16.43
N ALA A 254 -18.37 -38.64 -17.46
CA ALA A 254 -17.93 -39.71 -18.35
C ALA A 254 -17.19 -40.82 -17.59
N LEU A 255 -16.32 -40.45 -16.64
CA LEU A 255 -15.58 -41.39 -15.81
C LEU A 255 -16.49 -42.30 -14.97
N TRP A 256 -17.61 -41.77 -14.45
CA TRP A 256 -18.54 -42.58 -13.65
C TRP A 256 -19.50 -43.43 -14.46
N GLN A 257 -19.91 -42.96 -15.64
CA GLN A 257 -20.72 -43.76 -16.55
C GLN A 257 -19.99 -45.00 -17.04
N GLN A 258 -18.66 -44.94 -17.18
CA GLN A 258 -17.83 -46.09 -17.57
C GLN A 258 -17.75 -47.15 -16.47
N THR A 259 -17.56 -46.76 -15.21
CA THR A 259 -17.51 -47.70 -14.07
C THR A 259 -18.84 -48.35 -13.71
N ALA A 260 -19.98 -47.83 -14.18
CA ALA A 260 -21.28 -48.46 -13.95
C ALA A 260 -21.59 -49.60 -14.95
N ARG A 261 -20.73 -49.80 -15.96
CA ARG A 261 -20.94 -50.76 -17.06
C ARG A 261 -19.98 -51.95 -17.06
N GLY A 262 -19.06 -52.03 -16.09
CA GLY A 262 -18.12 -53.13 -15.93
C GLY A 262 -17.99 -53.49 -14.46
#